data_AF-A0A7K2ZBP9-F1
#
_entry.id   AF-A0A7K2ZBP9-F1
#
_cell.length_a   1.000
_cell.length_b   1.000
_cell.length_c   1.000
_cell.angle_alpha   90.00
_cell.angle_beta   90.00
_cell.angle_gamma   90.00
#
_symmetry.space_group_name_H-M   'P 1'
#
loop_
_entity.id
_entity.type
_entity.pdbx_description
1 polymer ?
#
loop_
_entity_poly.entity_id
_entity_poly.type
_entity_poly.pdbx_seq_one_letter_code
_entity_poly.pdbx_strand_id
1 'polypeptide(L)' 'MNDLTEAVHLSDPLGALEPVPNFACDVCASLGRQREEARKKGDLTTVSDCNVEIRRHPHKGRRAS' A
#
# COMPACT_ATOMS: atom_id res chain seq x y z
N MET A 1 2.72 -26.24 33.23
CA MET A 1 3.57 -25.18 32.68
C MET A 1 3.13 -25.05 31.22
N ASN A 2 2.03 -24.34 31.00
CA ASN A 2 1.38 -24.18 29.69
C ASN A 2 1.10 -22.70 29.53
N ASP A 3 1.99 -21.98 28.85
CA ASP A 3 1.77 -20.56 28.58
C ASP A 3 2.46 -20.12 27.28
N LEU A 4 2.27 -20.92 26.22
CA LEU A 4 2.64 -20.55 24.85
C LEU A 4 1.47 -20.76 23.87
N THR A 5 0.23 -20.86 24.38
CA THR A 5 -0.91 -21.29 23.57
C THR A 5 -2.03 -20.26 23.57
N GLU A 6 -1.79 -19.11 22.95
CA GLU A 6 -2.84 -18.48 22.15
C GLU A 6 -2.24 -17.55 21.11
N ALA A 7 -2.45 -17.88 19.84
CA ALA A 7 -2.13 -16.97 18.75
C ALA A 7 -3.07 -15.78 18.87
N VAL A 8 -2.53 -14.59 19.14
CA VAL A 8 -3.31 -13.37 19.09
C VAL A 8 -3.88 -13.20 17.69
N HIS A 9 -5.22 -13.23 17.59
CA HIS A 9 -5.91 -12.90 16.35
C HIS A 9 -5.77 -11.40 16.11
N LEU A 10 -4.70 -11.02 15.40
CA LEU A 10 -4.58 -9.70 14.83
C LEU A 10 -5.65 -9.62 13.74
N SER A 11 -6.73 -8.86 14.01
CA SER A 11 -7.74 -8.58 13.00
C SER A 11 -7.03 -8.02 11.79
N ASP A 12 -7.12 -8.73 10.66
CA ASP A 12 -6.39 -8.41 9.46
C ASP A 12 -6.72 -6.99 8.99
N PRO A 13 -5.78 -6.03 9.11
CA PRO A 13 -5.99 -4.72 8.53
C PRO A 13 -5.87 -4.77 6.99
N LEU A 14 -5.50 -5.92 6.39
CA LEU A 14 -5.43 -6.11 4.93
C LEU A 14 -6.82 -6.23 4.27
N GLY A 15 -7.90 -6.31 5.05
CA GLY A 15 -9.24 -5.95 4.58
C GLY A 15 -9.35 -4.50 4.10
N ALA A 16 -8.34 -3.66 4.39
CA ALA A 16 -8.22 -2.34 3.79
C ALA A 16 -7.96 -2.47 2.28
N LEU A 17 -9.01 -2.23 1.52
CA LEU A 17 -9.01 -2.10 0.05
C LEU A 17 -7.74 -1.42 -0.47
N GLU A 18 -7.26 -1.90 -1.61
CA GLU A 18 -6.11 -1.31 -2.25
C GLU A 18 -6.36 0.18 -2.55
N PRO A 19 -5.38 1.04 -2.28
CA PRO A 19 -5.55 2.46 -2.45
C PRO A 19 -5.80 2.80 -3.92
N VAL A 20 -6.75 3.71 -4.15
CA VAL A 20 -7.03 4.24 -5.48
C VAL A 20 -6.03 5.36 -5.75
N PRO A 21 -5.19 5.26 -6.79
CA PRO A 21 -4.29 6.34 -7.16
C PRO A 21 -5.08 7.57 -7.58
N ASN A 22 -4.66 8.74 -7.11
CA ASN A 22 -5.18 9.99 -7.63
C ASN A 22 -4.62 10.25 -9.04
N PHE A 23 -5.43 10.04 -10.07
CA PHE A 23 -5.04 10.20 -11.47
C PHE A 23 -4.73 11.65 -11.87
N ALA A 24 -5.14 12.64 -11.09
CA ALA A 24 -4.76 14.04 -11.30
C ALA A 24 -3.36 14.38 -10.76
N CYS A 25 -2.69 13.44 -10.08
CA CYS A 25 -1.32 13.58 -9.59
C CYS A 25 -0.41 12.64 -10.37
N ASP A 26 0.62 13.20 -11.02
CA ASP A 26 1.55 12.43 -11.86
C ASP A 26 2.27 11.31 -11.10
N VAL A 27 2.56 11.54 -9.81
CA VAL A 27 3.20 10.55 -8.93
C VAL A 27 2.27 9.37 -8.70
N CYS A 28 1.04 9.63 -8.23
CA CYS A 28 0.07 8.57 -7.96
C CYS A 28 -0.35 7.84 -9.25
N ALA A 29 -0.50 8.54 -10.37
CA ALA A 29 -0.77 7.91 -11.67
C ALA A 29 0.37 6.98 -12.10
N SER A 30 1.62 7.38 -11.88
CA SER A 30 2.79 6.57 -12.22
C SER A 30 2.97 5.37 -11.29
N LEU A 31 2.68 5.54 -9.99
CA LEU A 31 2.63 4.42 -9.03
C LEU A 31 1.51 3.43 -9.37
N GLY A 32 0.36 3.91 -9.84
CA GLY A 32 -0.73 3.06 -10.32
C GLY A 32 -0.30 2.16 -11.48
N ARG A 33 0.40 2.73 -12.48
CA ARG A 33 0.94 1.98 -13.63
C ARG A 33 2.00 0.97 -13.20
N GLN A 34 2.97 1.37 -12.39
CA GLN A 34 4.01 0.48 -11.86
C GLN A 34 3.41 -0.69 -11.08
N ARG A 35 2.38 -0.43 -10.28
CA ARG A 35 1.64 -1.47 -9.55
C ARG A 35 1.03 -2.50 -10.50
N GLU A 36 0.39 -2.07 -11.58
CA GLU A 36 -0.20 -2.98 -12.56
C GLU A 36 0.86 -3.82 -13.29
N GLU A 37 2.00 -3.23 -13.64
CA GLU A 37 3.11 -3.97 -14.24
C GLU A 37 3.74 -4.97 -13.27
N ALA A 38 3.90 -4.59 -12.01
CA ALA A 38 4.40 -5.47 -10.95
C ALA A 38 3.46 -6.66 -10.73
N ARG A 39 2.14 -6.45 -10.74
CA ARG A 39 1.16 -7.55 -10.70
C ARG A 39 1.31 -8.50 -11.87
N LYS A 40 1.47 -7.99 -13.10
CA LYS A 40 1.67 -8.84 -14.29
C LYS A 40 2.94 -9.70 -14.18
N LYS A 41 3.97 -9.18 -13.50
CA LYS A 41 5.23 -9.88 -13.24
C LYS A 41 5.17 -10.82 -12.02
N GLY A 42 4.10 -10.78 -11.23
CA GLY A 42 3.99 -11.51 -9.95
C GLY A 42 4.83 -10.91 -8.82
N ASP A 43 5.32 -9.68 -8.98
CA ASP A 43 6.13 -8.98 -7.98
C ASP A 43 5.22 -8.29 -6.95
N LEU A 44 4.78 -9.06 -5.97
CA LEU A 44 3.88 -8.58 -4.91
C LEU A 44 4.57 -7.60 -3.94
N THR A 45 5.89 -7.63 -3.83
CA THR A 45 6.65 -6.67 -3.02
C THR A 45 6.50 -5.27 -3.60
N THR A 46 6.77 -5.11 -4.89
CA THR A 46 6.60 -3.83 -5.58
C THR A 46 5.15 -3.35 -5.58
N VAL A 47 4.18 -4.26 -5.66
CA VAL A 47 2.74 -3.92 -5.54
C VAL A 47 2.43 -3.33 -4.16
N SER A 48 2.95 -3.95 -3.10
CA SER A 48 2.78 -3.47 -1.73
C SER A 48 3.43 -2.11 -1.52
N ASP A 49 4.65 -1.90 -2.03
CA ASP A 49 5.36 -0.63 -1.93
C ASP A 49 4.60 0.49 -2.65
N CYS A 50 4.12 0.24 -3.87
CA CYS A 50 3.28 1.21 -4.59
C CYS A 50 2.01 1.56 -3.80
N ASN A 51 1.39 0.57 -3.14
CA ASN A 51 0.21 0.80 -2.30
C ASN A 51 0.54 1.68 -1.09
N VAL A 52 1.66 1.44 -0.41
CA VAL A 52 2.10 2.26 0.72
C VAL A 52 2.37 3.70 0.27
N GLU A 53 3.07 3.88 -0.84
CA GLU A 53 3.41 5.21 -1.37
C GLU A 53 2.16 5.99 -1.80
N ILE A 54 1.21 5.36 -2.51
CA ILE A 54 -0.06 6.01 -2.87
C ILE A 54 -0.84 6.45 -1.61
N ARG A 55 -0.84 5.64 -0.54
CA ARG A 55 -1.52 6.00 0.72
C ARG A 55 -0.85 7.17 1.43
N ARG A 56 0.48 7.27 1.35
CA ARG A 56 1.27 8.28 2.06
C ARG A 56 1.45 9.57 1.27
N HIS A 57 1.18 9.57 -0.04
CA HIS A 57 1.46 10.72 -0.90
C HIS A 57 0.53 11.91 -0.58
N PRO A 58 1.08 13.06 -0.15
CA PRO A 58 0.27 14.23 0.18
C PRO A 58 -0.21 14.96 -1.08
N HIS A 59 -1.53 15.10 -1.25
CA HIS A 59 -2.13 15.74 -2.44
C HIS A 59 -2.41 17.24 -2.31
N LYS A 60 -2.30 17.83 -1.11
CA LYS A 60 -2.41 19.28 -0.90
C LYS A 60 -1.36 19.75 0.11
N GLY A 61 -0.38 20.51 -0.40
CA GLY A 61 0.40 21.51 0.32
C GLY A 61 0.89 21.19 1.73
N ARG A 62 1.94 20.35 1.85
CA ARG A 62 3.04 20.65 2.78
C ARG A 62 4.27 19.84 2.37
N ARG A 63 5.27 20.54 1.81
CA ARG A 63 6.66 20.20 2.12
C ARG A 63 6.74 20.26 3.64
N ALA A 64 7.02 19.15 4.30
CA ALA A 64 7.44 19.20 5.70
C ALA A 64 8.59 20.22 5.77
N SER A 65 8.34 21.28 6.54
CA SER A 65 9.33 22.31 6.85
C SER A 65 10.32 21.78 7.86
#